data_AF-A0A0V8CSW3-F1
#
_entry.id   AF-A0A0V8CSW3-F1
#
_cell.length_a   1.000
_cell.length_b   1.000
_cell.length_c   1.000
_cell.angle_alpha   90.00
_cell.angle_beta   90.00
_cell.angle_gamma   90.00
#
_symmetry.space_group_name_H-M   'P 1'
#
loop_
_entity.id
_entity.type
_entity.pdbx_description
1 polymer ?
#
loop_
_entity_poly.entity_id
_entity_poly.type
_entity_poly.pdbx_seq_one_letter_code
_entity_poly.pdbx_strand_id
1 'polypeptide(L)' 'MEKSGLVVKSYTLYDPNKNILLYHSFKFNEQQNKAVNREIMKYRKKYNLKVD' A
#
# COMPACT_ATOMS: atom_id res chain seq x y z
N MET A 1 -1.99 -16.99 15.50
CA MET A 1 -2.89 -15.91 15.03
C MET A 1 -2.27 -15.31 13.79
N GLU A 2 -2.76 -15.68 12.61
CA GLU A 2 -2.32 -15.05 11.36
C GLU A 2 -2.66 -13.55 11.42
N LYS A 3 -1.64 -12.70 11.40
CA LYS A 3 -1.82 -11.24 11.31
C LYS A 3 -2.32 -10.95 9.88
N SER A 4 -3.62 -10.92 9.69
CA SER A 4 -4.30 -10.66 8.41
C SER A 4 -4.18 -9.19 7.96
N GLY A 5 -2.95 -8.74 7.76
CA GLY A 5 -2.64 -7.46 7.12
C GLY A 5 -2.27 -7.64 5.65
N LEU A 6 -2.56 -6.64 4.81
CA LEU A 6 -2.06 -6.61 3.43
C LEU A 6 -0.53 -6.59 3.45
N VAL A 7 0.10 -7.55 2.75
CA VAL A 7 1.56 -7.59 2.58
C VAL A 7 1.88 -6.91 1.25
N VAL A 8 2.43 -5.70 1.33
CA VAL A 8 2.86 -4.95 0.15
C VAL A 8 4.20 -5.52 -0.32
N LYS A 9 4.21 -6.11 -1.51
CA LYS A 9 5.42 -6.72 -2.12
C LYS A 9 6.16 -5.75 -3.04
N SER A 10 5.44 -4.81 -3.64
CA SER A 10 5.95 -3.79 -4.53
C SER A 10 4.99 -2.62 -4.58
N TYR A 11 5.48 -1.47 -5.03
CA TYR A 11 4.64 -0.33 -5.40
C TYR A 11 5.17 0.27 -6.71
N THR A 12 4.27 0.85 -7.48
CA THR A 12 4.61 1.60 -8.70
C THR A 12 4.11 3.01 -8.51
N LEU A 13 4.98 3.99 -8.73
CA LEU A 13 4.60 5.39 -8.73
C LEU A 13 4.25 5.80 -10.15
N TYR A 14 3.10 6.44 -10.30
CA TYR A 14 2.61 6.96 -11.57
C TYR A 14 2.55 8.49 -11.54
N ASP A 15 2.73 9.12 -12.69
CA ASP A 15 2.38 10.52 -12.89
C ASP A 15 0.85 10.69 -13.08
N PRO A 16 0.33 11.93 -13.15
CA PRO A 16 -1.10 12.17 -13.41
C PRO A 16 -1.63 11.59 -14.72
N ASN A 17 -0.75 11.34 -15.70
CA ASN A 17 -1.06 10.75 -17.00
C ASN A 17 -0.92 9.23 -17.02
N LYS A 18 -0.71 8.60 -15.85
CA LYS A 18 -0.48 7.15 -15.67
C LYS A 18 0.81 6.61 -16.29
N ASN A 19 1.79 7.48 -16.56
CA ASN A 19 3.14 7.02 -16.91
C ASN A 19 3.88 6.54 -15.66
N ILE A 20 4.66 5.47 -15.78
CA ILE A 20 5.45 4.93 -14.69
C ILE A 20 6.62 5.88 -14.40
N LEU A 21 6.64 6.47 -13.20
CA LEU A 21 7.74 7.30 -12.72
C LEU A 21 8.82 6.47 -12.05
N LEU A 22 8.43 5.41 -11.33
CA LEU A 22 9.35 4.57 -10.58
C LEU A 22 8.79 3.16 -10.43
N TYR A 23 9.57 2.17 -10.82
CA TYR A 23 9.36 0.77 -10.46
C TYR A 23 10.31 0.42 -9.32
N HIS A 24 9.79 0.19 -8.11
CA HIS A 24 10.61 -0.24 -6.98
C HIS A 24 10.12 -1.56 -6.41
N SER A 25 10.97 -2.58 -6.55
CA SER A 25 10.76 -3.92 -6.01
C SER A 25 11.42 -4.06 -4.63
N PHE A 26 11.13 -3.13 -3.72
CA PHE A 26 11.61 -3.23 -2.34
C PHE A 26 10.66 -4.11 -1.53
N LYS A 27 11.19 -5.17 -0.91
CA LYS A 27 10.42 -6.00 0.01
C LYS A 27 10.31 -5.25 1.33
N PHE A 28 9.15 -4.69 1.61
CA PHE A 28 8.90 -4.01 2.89
C PHE A 28 9.07 -4.99 4.04
N ASN A 29 9.77 -4.58 5.09
CA ASN A 29 9.83 -5.34 6.34
C ASN A 29 8.47 -5.25 7.09
N GLU A 30 8.31 -6.01 8.18
CA GLU A 30 7.05 -6.07 8.90
C GLU A 30 6.63 -4.68 9.45
N GLN A 31 7.59 -3.90 9.95
CA GLN A 31 7.33 -2.56 10.50
C GLN A 31 6.84 -1.59 9.41
N GLN A 32 7.48 -1.62 8.24
CA GLN A 32 7.09 -0.79 7.11
C GLN A 32 5.72 -1.21 6.55
N ASN A 33 5.45 -2.51 6.44
CA ASN A 33 4.12 -3.01 6.04
C ASN A 33 3.02 -2.52 7.01
N LYS A 34 3.29 -2.53 8.32
CA LYS A 34 2.36 -2.01 9.33
C LYS A 34 2.10 -0.51 9.14
N ALA A 35 3.14 0.27 8.85
CA ALA A 35 3.02 1.70 8.59
C ALA A 35 2.20 2.00 7.31
N VAL A 36 2.51 1.31 6.21
CA VAL A 36 1.79 1.46 4.94
C VAL A 36 0.33 1.06 5.09
N ASN A 37 0.04 -0.06 5.76
CA ASN A 37 -1.33 -0.49 6.04
C ASN A 37 -2.11 0.55 6.85
N ARG A 38 -1.47 1.22 7.81
CA ARG A 38 -2.13 2.28 8.58
C ARG A 38 -2.59 3.43 7.68
N GLU A 39 -1.74 3.87 6.75
CA GLU A 39 -2.09 4.94 5.81
C GLU A 39 -3.13 4.50 4.78
N ILE A 40 -3.04 3.28 4.25
CA ILE A 40 -4.05 2.72 3.35
C ILE A 40 -5.41 2.68 4.04
N MET A 41 -5.49 2.18 5.27
CA MET A 41 -6.75 2.10 6.02
C MET A 41 -7.31 3.49 6.34
N LYS A 42 -6.45 4.46 6.65
CA LYS A 42 -6.85 5.86 6.87
C LYS A 42 -7.44 6.48 5.61
N TYR A 43 -6.79 6.29 4.46
CA TYR A 43 -7.27 6.75 3.16
C TYR A 43 -8.62 6.10 2.82
N ARG A 44 -8.74 4.78 2.95
CA ARG A 44 -10.00 4.05 2.69
C ARG A 44 -11.14 4.55 3.56
N LYS A 45 -10.91 4.76 4.87
CA LYS A 45 -11.91 5.31 5.78
C LYS A 45 -12.37 6.71 5.35
N LYS A 46 -11.45 7.56 4.90
CA LYS A 46 -11.77 8.92 4.41
C LYS A 46 -12.67 8.89 3.18
N TYR A 47 -12.48 7.92 2.28
CA TYR A 47 -13.20 7.84 1.00
C TYR A 47 -14.24 6.71 0.94
N ASN A 48 -14.57 6.10 2.08
CA ASN A 48 -15.53 4.99 2.21
C ASN A 48 -15.30 3.82 1.23
N LEU A 49 -14.02 3.49 1.00
CA LEU A 49 -13.62 2.41 0.07
C LEU A 49 -13.67 1.05 0.78
N LYS A 50 -14.37 0.07 0.19
CA LYS A 50 -14.49 -1.30 0.72
C LYS A 50 -13.20 -2.11 0.48
N VAL A 51 -12.98 -3.12 1.33
CA VAL A 51 -11.96 -4.15 1.14
C VAL A 51 -12.73 -5.37 0.61
N ASP A 52 -12.47 -5.75 -0.64
CA ASP A 52 -12.94 -7.04 -1.19
C ASP A 52 -12.10 -8.20 -0.63
#